data_AF-A0A6J5WZL2-F1
#
_entry.id   AF-A0A6J5WZL2-F1
#
_cell.length_a   1.000
_cell.length_b   1.000
_cell.length_c   1.000
_cell.angle_alpha   90.00
_cell.angle_beta   90.00
_cell.angle_gamma   90.00
#
_symmetry.space_group_name_H-M   'P 1'
#
loop_
_entity.id
_entity.type
_entity.pdbx_description
1 polymer ?
#
loop_
_entity_poly.entity_id
_entity_poly.type
_entity_poly.pdbx_seq_one_letter_code
_entity_poly.pdbx_strand_id
1 'polypeptide(L)'
;MDVPPYCKHFKVHGCHLNSFACKCVVLAFIALILRAVLLPTFHSFGGAEQSKLVFISNLSLSLGHKFGIRKDKFLEVPQIVWGLNNQKIAFARACLTAKFLNRTLLMPSLSASLFYKEVELLEPISFDKVFQFKKFNSLCNGFVQLGEFSDLRNQTGAFELQKGSGRRWTPERDLDQLKQHNEDPYNEFDVIRIIGKNPFLWHDHWPVKDYAKD
;
A
#
# COMPACT_ATOMS: atom_id res chain seq x y z
N MET A 1 -81.35 -5.31 -33.24
CA MET A 1 -81.96 -5.22 -31.89
C MET A 1 -81.06 -5.93 -30.90
N ASP A 2 -80.77 -5.50 -29.68
CA ASP A 2 -80.70 -4.23 -28.95
C ASP A 2 -80.06 -4.62 -27.59
N VAL A 3 -79.05 -3.87 -27.14
CA VAL A 3 -78.45 -3.62 -25.78
C VAL A 3 -79.15 -4.28 -24.54
N PRO A 4 -78.53 -4.64 -23.36
CA PRO A 4 -77.22 -4.28 -22.74
C PRO A 4 -76.41 -5.40 -22.00
N PRO A 5 -75.26 -5.06 -21.36
CA PRO A 5 -74.37 -5.97 -20.63
C PRO A 5 -74.72 -6.15 -19.14
N TYR A 6 -74.23 -7.22 -18.52
CA TYR A 6 -74.22 -7.39 -17.06
C TYR A 6 -72.89 -7.97 -16.60
N CYS A 7 -71.95 -7.11 -16.19
CA CYS A 7 -70.75 -7.54 -15.47
C CYS A 7 -70.66 -6.79 -14.14
N LYS A 8 -70.67 -7.58 -13.06
CA LYS A 8 -70.78 -7.14 -11.67
C LYS A 8 -69.54 -6.33 -11.23
N HIS A 9 -69.81 -5.22 -10.54
CA HIS A 9 -68.86 -4.44 -9.75
C HIS A 9 -68.10 -5.31 -8.74
N PHE A 10 -66.77 -5.39 -8.88
CA PHE A 10 -65.89 -5.57 -7.72
C PHE A 10 -65.45 -4.19 -7.24
N LYS A 11 -66.04 -3.74 -6.13
CA LYS A 11 -65.60 -2.57 -5.38
C LYS A 11 -64.21 -2.84 -4.79
N VAL A 12 -63.18 -2.30 -5.41
CA VAL A 12 -61.85 -2.18 -4.77
C VAL A 12 -61.98 -1.12 -3.68
N HIS A 13 -61.80 -1.55 -2.43
CA HIS A 13 -61.73 -0.67 -1.28
C HIS A 13 -60.59 0.34 -1.45
N GLY A 14 -60.92 1.63 -1.36
CA GLY A 14 -59.98 2.72 -1.46
C GLY A 14 -59.06 2.79 -0.25
N CYS A 15 -57.76 2.61 -0.47
CA CYS A 15 -56.74 3.21 0.38
C CYS A 15 -56.45 4.61 -0.17
N HIS A 16 -57.15 5.61 0.38
CA HIS A 16 -56.82 7.02 0.19
C HIS A 16 -55.54 7.33 1.00
N LEU A 17 -54.40 6.81 0.54
CA LEU A 17 -53.08 7.15 1.07
C LEU A 17 -52.85 8.64 0.77
N ASN A 18 -52.94 9.46 1.82
CA ASN A 18 -52.71 10.89 1.74
C ASN A 18 -51.42 11.17 0.95
N SER A 19 -51.48 12.01 -0.08
CA SER A 19 -50.36 12.35 -0.97
C SER A 19 -49.08 12.70 -0.20
N PHE A 20 -49.24 13.30 0.99
CA PHE A 20 -48.16 13.65 1.89
C PHE A 20 -47.46 12.42 2.51
N ALA A 21 -48.22 11.45 3.01
CA ALA A 21 -47.66 10.23 3.62
C ALA A 21 -46.90 9.40 2.58
N CYS A 22 -47.43 9.29 1.36
CA CYS A 22 -46.73 8.61 0.25
C CYS A 22 -45.42 9.31 -0.11
N LYS A 23 -45.42 10.66 -0.18
CA LYS A 23 -44.20 11.44 -0.41
C LYS A 23 -43.16 11.23 0.69
N CYS A 24 -43.57 11.18 1.96
CA CYS A 24 -42.66 10.90 3.07
C CYS A 24 -42.03 9.51 2.98
N VAL A 25 -42.81 8.49 2.60
CA VAL A 25 -42.29 7.12 2.42
C VAL A 25 -41.28 7.09 1.26
N VAL A 26 -41.57 7.75 0.15
CA VAL A 26 -40.64 7.84 -0.99
C VAL A 26 -39.35 8.56 -0.59
N LEU A 27 -39.44 9.67 0.13
CA LEU A 27 -38.27 10.40 0.62
C LEU A 27 -37.44 9.57 1.62
N ALA A 28 -38.09 8.83 2.52
CA ALA A 28 -37.41 7.92 3.44
C ALA A 28 -36.69 6.80 2.69
N PHE A 29 -37.31 6.27 1.63
CA PHE A 29 -36.72 5.23 0.79
C PHE A 29 -35.51 5.74 0.02
N ILE A 30 -35.60 6.95 -0.58
CA ILE A 30 -34.48 7.63 -1.24
C ILE A 30 -33.36 7.92 -0.23
N ALA A 31 -33.69 8.41 0.97
CA ALA A 31 -32.71 8.65 2.01
C ALA A 31 -32.00 7.36 2.48
N LEU A 32 -32.71 6.24 2.55
CA LEU A 32 -32.12 4.93 2.88
C LEU A 32 -31.20 4.42 1.76
N ILE A 33 -31.57 4.60 0.50
CA ILE A 33 -30.71 4.25 -0.65
C ILE A 33 -29.48 5.15 -0.67
N LEU A 34 -29.64 6.47 -0.50
CA LEU A 34 -28.52 7.40 -0.39
C LEU A 34 -27.62 7.03 0.79
N ARG A 35 -28.19 6.65 1.94
CA ARG A 35 -27.44 6.14 3.08
C ARG A 35 -26.66 4.87 2.73
N ALA A 36 -27.27 3.94 2.01
CA ALA A 36 -26.64 2.67 1.63
C ALA A 36 -25.55 2.84 0.55
N VAL A 37 -25.71 3.80 -0.37
CA VAL A 37 -24.76 4.09 -1.45
C VAL A 37 -23.62 4.99 -0.99
N LEU A 38 -23.91 5.99 -0.15
CA LEU A 38 -22.93 7.00 0.30
C LEU A 38 -22.21 6.62 1.59
N LEU A 39 -22.73 5.67 2.39
CA LEU A 39 -22.00 5.15 3.55
C LEU A 39 -21.49 3.74 3.25
N PRO A 40 -20.17 3.55 3.13
CA PRO A 40 -19.58 2.22 3.25
C PRO A 40 -20.00 1.64 4.60
N THR A 41 -20.40 0.37 4.60
CA THR A 41 -20.94 -0.35 5.75
C THR A 41 -19.99 -0.30 6.95
N PHE A 42 -20.26 0.60 7.91
CA PHE A 42 -19.54 0.67 9.18
C PHE A 42 -20.24 -0.21 10.21
N HIS A 43 -19.74 -1.44 10.38
CA HIS A 43 -20.01 -2.20 11.60
C HIS A 43 -18.85 -1.97 12.59
N SER A 44 -19.22 -1.48 13.76
CA SER A 44 -18.39 -1.06 14.90
C SER A 44 -17.45 -2.14 15.43
N PHE A 45 -16.14 -1.87 15.51
CA PHE A 45 -15.26 -2.21 16.65
C PHE A 45 -13.86 -1.55 16.50
N GLY A 46 -13.42 -0.76 17.49
CA GLY A 46 -12.01 -0.34 17.67
C GLY A 46 -11.52 0.92 16.95
N GLY A 47 -11.69 2.10 17.58
CA GLY A 47 -11.37 3.43 17.05
C GLY A 47 -9.90 3.78 16.72
N ALA A 48 -8.99 2.80 16.70
CA ALA A 48 -7.59 3.00 16.27
C ALA A 48 -7.28 2.37 14.90
N GLU A 49 -8.08 1.42 14.42
CA GLU A 49 -7.86 0.78 13.10
C GLU A 49 -8.49 1.56 11.95
N GLN A 50 -9.51 2.38 12.23
CA GLN A 50 -10.31 3.06 11.21
C GLN A 50 -9.54 4.18 10.51
N SER A 51 -8.68 4.91 11.24
CA SER A 51 -7.78 5.91 10.65
C SER A 51 -6.72 5.26 9.75
N LYS A 52 -6.15 4.12 10.17
CA LYS A 52 -5.22 3.34 9.35
C LYS A 52 -5.89 2.81 8.08
N LEU A 53 -7.08 2.22 8.17
CA LEU A 53 -7.79 1.66 7.01
C LEU A 53 -8.21 2.73 5.99
N VAL A 54 -8.73 3.88 6.44
CA VAL A 54 -9.07 5.00 5.55
C VAL A 54 -7.81 5.58 4.90
N PHE A 55 -6.72 5.69 5.66
CA PHE A 55 -5.43 6.15 5.14
C PHE A 55 -4.84 5.20 4.10
N ILE A 56 -4.89 3.88 4.35
CA ILE A 56 -4.41 2.85 3.42
C ILE A 56 -5.29 2.78 2.17
N SER A 57 -6.61 2.92 2.32
CA SER A 57 -7.54 2.95 1.18
C SER A 57 -7.25 4.15 0.26
N ASN A 58 -6.99 5.32 0.83
CA ASN A 58 -6.60 6.50 0.06
C ASN A 58 -5.20 6.35 -0.57
N LEU A 59 -4.29 5.61 0.09
CA LEU A 59 -2.97 5.29 -0.46
C LEU A 59 -3.07 4.32 -1.64
N SER A 60 -3.91 3.28 -1.55
CA SER A 60 -4.20 2.33 -2.64
C SER A 60 -4.73 3.04 -3.87
N LEU A 61 -5.67 3.98 -3.67
CA LEU A 61 -6.26 4.79 -4.74
C LEU A 61 -5.27 5.78 -5.37
N SER A 62 -4.29 6.28 -4.61
CA SER A 62 -3.20 7.14 -5.12
C SER A 62 -2.13 6.33 -5.88
N LEU A 63 -1.83 5.11 -5.42
CA LEU A 63 -0.80 4.24 -6.02
C LEU A 63 -1.28 3.57 -7.32
N GLY A 64 -2.59 3.38 -7.50
CA GLY A 64 -3.20 2.69 -8.65
C GLY A 64 -3.03 3.37 -10.02
N HIS A 65 -2.35 4.52 -10.11
CA HIS A 65 -2.23 5.29 -11.36
C HIS A 65 -0.85 5.22 -12.06
N LYS A 66 0.07 4.35 -11.62
CA LYS A 66 1.36 4.15 -12.31
C LYS A 66 1.50 2.69 -12.74
N PHE A 67 1.01 2.37 -13.95
CA PHE A 67 1.22 1.06 -14.57
C PHE A 67 2.71 0.82 -14.81
N GLY A 68 3.33 0.02 -13.94
CA GLY A 68 4.68 -0.49 -14.08
C GLY A 68 5.70 0.15 -13.13
N ILE A 69 6.57 -0.71 -12.59
CA ILE A 69 7.72 -0.29 -11.78
C ILE A 69 8.70 0.47 -12.68
N ARG A 70 9.10 1.66 -12.24
CA ARG A 70 10.09 2.48 -12.95
C ARG A 70 11.42 1.75 -13.02
N LYS A 71 11.88 1.47 -14.24
CA LYS A 71 13.17 0.81 -14.51
C LYS A 71 14.35 1.80 -14.54
N ASP A 72 14.04 3.09 -14.62
CA ASP A 72 14.99 4.20 -14.62
C ASP A 72 15.31 4.73 -13.21
N LYS A 73 14.56 4.29 -12.18
CA LYS A 73 14.70 4.77 -10.80
C LYS A 73 14.99 3.64 -9.84
N PHE A 74 15.87 3.91 -8.90
CA PHE A 74 16.45 2.92 -8.01
C PHE A 74 16.35 3.35 -6.55
N LEU A 75 16.16 2.35 -5.68
CA LEU A 75 16.28 2.48 -4.23
C LEU A 75 17.47 1.64 -3.76
N GLU A 76 18.44 2.29 -3.13
CA GLU A 76 19.56 1.64 -2.44
C GLU A 76 19.25 1.59 -0.94
N VAL A 77 19.43 0.42 -0.31
CA VAL A 77 19.27 0.26 1.14
C VAL A 77 20.58 -0.20 1.77
N PRO A 78 20.84 0.15 3.05
CA PRO A 78 22.03 -0.30 3.75
C PRO A 78 22.12 -1.83 3.79
N GLN A 79 23.35 -2.33 3.91
CA GLN A 79 23.59 -3.75 4.11
C GLN A 79 22.82 -4.27 5.33
N ILE A 80 22.18 -5.42 5.18
CA ILE A 80 21.32 -5.99 6.20
C ILE A 80 22.13 -7.00 7.04
N VAL A 81 22.82 -6.51 8.07
CA VAL A 81 23.80 -7.29 8.86
C VAL A 81 23.20 -7.85 10.15
N TRP A 82 22.20 -8.71 10.00
CA TRP A 82 21.42 -9.23 11.13
C TRP A 82 21.35 -10.76 11.05
N GLY A 83 20.78 -11.45 12.05
CA GLY A 83 20.45 -12.87 11.88
C GLY A 83 19.52 -13.10 10.67
N LEU A 84 19.66 -14.24 10.00
CA LEU A 84 19.00 -14.52 8.71
C LEU A 84 17.48 -14.25 8.71
N ASN A 85 16.77 -14.62 9.79
CA ASN A 85 15.33 -14.35 9.90
C ASN A 85 15.01 -12.85 9.86
N ASN A 86 15.80 -12.04 10.56
CA ASN A 86 15.61 -10.60 10.52
C ASN A 86 16.00 -10.01 9.16
N GLN A 87 16.97 -10.60 8.47
CA GLN A 87 17.31 -10.20 7.11
C GLN A 87 16.14 -10.40 6.15
N LYS A 88 15.41 -11.51 6.26
CA LYS A 88 14.19 -11.75 5.47
C LYS A 88 13.15 -10.65 5.69
N ILE A 89 12.95 -10.25 6.95
CA ILE A 89 11.99 -9.20 7.30
C ILE A 89 12.45 -7.84 6.77
N ALA A 90 13.73 -7.49 6.95
CA ALA A 90 14.30 -6.25 6.45
C ALA A 90 14.28 -6.19 4.90
N PHE A 91 14.52 -7.31 4.22
CA PHE A 91 14.39 -7.43 2.77
C PHE A 91 12.95 -7.20 2.30
N ALA A 92 11.96 -7.83 2.95
CA ALA A 92 10.55 -7.58 2.65
C ALA A 92 10.18 -6.10 2.82
N ARG A 93 10.69 -5.44 3.86
CA ARG A 93 10.50 -4.00 4.08
C ARG A 93 11.13 -3.13 3.02
N ALA A 94 12.35 -3.47 2.60
CA ALA A 94 13.01 -2.79 1.49
C ALA A 94 12.17 -2.91 0.21
N CYS A 95 11.58 -4.08 -0.05
CA CYS A 95 10.67 -4.28 -1.19
C CYS A 95 9.42 -3.38 -1.10
N LEU A 96 8.79 -3.28 0.06
CA LEU A 96 7.62 -2.42 0.26
C LEU A 96 7.97 -0.94 0.14
N THR A 97 9.15 -0.54 0.62
CA THR A 97 9.66 0.82 0.46
C THR A 97 9.88 1.15 -1.01
N ALA A 98 10.50 0.23 -1.76
CA ALA A 98 10.71 0.37 -3.20
C ALA A 98 9.38 0.47 -3.97
N LYS A 99 8.39 -0.38 -3.63
CA LYS A 99 7.03 -0.30 -4.17
C LYS A 99 6.40 1.06 -3.89
N PHE A 100 6.47 1.54 -2.64
CA PHE A 100 5.87 2.82 -2.25
C PHE A 100 6.43 4.00 -3.05
N LEU A 101 7.76 4.02 -3.23
CA LEU A 101 8.46 5.06 -3.99
C LEU A 101 8.39 4.83 -5.52
N ASN A 102 7.76 3.73 -5.96
CA ASN A 102 7.73 3.25 -7.34
C ASN A 102 9.13 3.16 -7.98
N ARG A 103 10.06 2.46 -7.33
CA ARG A 103 11.47 2.29 -7.75
C ARG A 103 11.87 0.82 -7.78
N THR A 104 12.85 0.50 -8.61
CA THR A 104 13.54 -0.79 -8.57
C THR A 104 14.43 -0.86 -7.32
N LEU A 105 14.30 -1.92 -6.52
CA LEU A 105 15.17 -2.13 -5.36
C LEU A 105 16.52 -2.68 -5.83
N LEU A 106 17.61 -1.94 -5.58
CA LEU A 106 18.95 -2.47 -5.78
C LEU A 106 19.18 -3.60 -4.79
N MET A 107 19.59 -4.75 -5.33
CA MET A 107 19.72 -5.99 -4.58
C MET A 107 20.63 -5.78 -3.37
N PRO A 108 20.11 -5.88 -2.13
CA PRO A 108 20.92 -5.65 -0.95
C PRO A 108 21.88 -6.82 -0.74
N SER A 109 23.10 -6.50 -0.33
CA SER A 109 24.06 -7.49 0.15
C SER A 109 23.55 -8.13 1.45
N LEU A 110 23.46 -9.46 1.47
CA LEU A 110 23.15 -10.25 2.67
C LEU A 110 24.43 -10.64 3.41
N SER A 111 24.35 -11.06 4.67
CA SER A 111 25.52 -11.54 5.43
C SER A 111 25.19 -12.81 6.23
N ALA A 112 26.12 -13.74 6.41
CA ALA A 112 25.91 -14.88 7.33
C ALA A 112 26.26 -14.54 8.78
N SER A 113 26.88 -13.39 9.04
CA SER A 113 27.48 -13.16 10.34
C SER A 113 26.47 -12.76 11.40
N LEU A 114 26.60 -13.40 12.57
CA LEU A 114 25.94 -12.99 13.80
C LEU A 114 26.74 -11.89 14.53
N PHE A 115 27.95 -11.57 14.07
CA PHE A 115 28.82 -10.57 14.65
C PHE A 115 28.51 -9.18 14.06
N TYR A 116 27.69 -8.43 14.79
CA TYR A 116 27.27 -7.07 14.44
C TYR A 116 28.39 -6.01 14.57
N LYS A 117 29.57 -6.39 15.08
CA LYS A 117 30.65 -5.44 15.41
C LYS A 117 31.68 -5.25 14.30
N GLU A 118 31.79 -6.19 13.36
CA GLU A 118 32.86 -6.21 12.34
C GLU A 118 32.29 -6.22 10.93
N VAL A 119 31.33 -5.32 10.68
CA VAL A 119 30.56 -5.24 9.43
C VAL A 119 31.46 -5.11 8.20
N GLU A 120 32.55 -4.37 8.32
CA GLU A 120 33.52 -4.10 7.25
C GLU A 120 34.31 -5.34 6.82
N LEU A 121 34.36 -6.39 7.66
CA LEU A 121 35.05 -7.65 7.37
C LEU A 121 34.10 -8.73 6.82
N LEU A 122 32.80 -8.43 6.70
CA LEU A 122 31.81 -9.41 6.30
C LEU A 122 31.72 -9.53 4.78
N GLU A 123 32.11 -10.69 4.27
CA GLU A 123 31.86 -11.01 2.87
C GLU A 123 30.35 -11.06 2.59
N PRO A 124 29.88 -10.33 1.57
CA PRO A 124 28.48 -10.35 1.19
C PRO A 124 28.11 -11.74 0.64
N ILE A 125 26.96 -12.24 1.07
CA ILE A 125 26.35 -13.44 0.52
C ILE A 125 25.53 -13.06 -0.69
N SER A 126 25.81 -13.71 -1.82
CA SER A 126 24.98 -13.60 -3.01
C SER A 126 23.52 -13.97 -2.71
N PHE A 127 22.60 -13.17 -3.22
CA PHE A 127 21.16 -13.39 -3.02
C PHE A 127 20.72 -14.79 -3.45
N ASP A 128 21.29 -15.32 -4.54
CA ASP A 128 20.98 -16.68 -5.04
C ASP A 128 21.43 -17.82 -4.11
N LYS A 129 22.25 -17.53 -3.09
CA LYS A 129 22.59 -18.51 -2.05
C LYS A 129 21.50 -18.66 -0.98
N VAL A 130 20.65 -17.64 -0.81
CA VAL A 130 19.60 -17.59 0.22
C VAL A 130 18.20 -17.67 -0.40
N PHE A 131 18.05 -17.08 -1.57
CA PHE A 131 16.84 -16.97 -2.36
C PHE A 131 17.16 -17.34 -3.82
N GLN A 132 16.33 -16.91 -4.77
CA GLN A 132 16.56 -17.10 -6.20
C GLN A 132 16.15 -15.81 -6.92
N PHE A 133 17.13 -15.00 -7.36
CA PHE A 133 16.92 -13.65 -7.89
C PHE A 133 15.93 -13.63 -9.06
N LYS A 134 16.18 -14.45 -10.08
CA LYS A 134 15.33 -14.53 -11.27
C LYS A 134 13.92 -15.02 -10.95
N LYS A 135 13.81 -16.03 -10.06
CA LYS A 135 12.50 -16.56 -9.64
C LYS A 135 11.72 -15.54 -8.82
N PHE A 136 12.38 -14.80 -7.93
CA PHE A 136 11.76 -13.73 -7.16
C PHE A 136 11.16 -12.67 -8.07
N ASN A 137 11.97 -12.12 -9.00
CA ASN A 137 11.48 -11.12 -9.96
C ASN A 137 10.34 -11.67 -10.84
N SER A 138 10.38 -12.94 -11.22
CA SER A 138 9.29 -13.58 -11.97
C SER A 138 8.00 -13.68 -11.15
N LEU A 139 8.08 -14.03 -9.87
CA LEU A 139 6.92 -14.21 -8.99
C LEU A 139 6.34 -12.86 -8.54
N CYS A 140 7.18 -11.84 -8.41
CA CYS A 140 6.81 -10.51 -7.94
C CYS A 140 6.60 -9.49 -9.07
N ASN A 141 6.55 -9.95 -10.32
CA ASN A 141 6.37 -9.09 -11.48
C ASN A 141 5.15 -8.18 -11.32
N GLY A 142 5.32 -6.89 -11.62
CA GLY A 142 4.29 -5.86 -11.46
C GLY A 142 4.11 -5.36 -10.02
N PHE A 143 4.64 -6.05 -9.02
CA PHE A 143 4.53 -5.66 -7.61
C PHE A 143 5.82 -5.05 -7.06
N VAL A 144 6.95 -5.76 -7.20
CA VAL A 144 8.28 -5.27 -6.85
C VAL A 144 9.34 -5.86 -7.80
N GLN A 145 10.39 -5.10 -8.07
CA GLN A 145 11.48 -5.48 -8.97
C GLN A 145 12.80 -5.31 -8.22
N LEU A 146 13.64 -6.35 -8.27
CA LEU A 146 15.04 -6.26 -7.89
C LEU A 146 15.90 -5.94 -9.11
N GLY A 147 16.89 -5.07 -8.93
CA GLY A 147 17.94 -4.74 -9.89
C GLY A 147 19.32 -5.06 -9.33
N GLU A 148 20.29 -5.25 -10.20
CA GLU A 148 21.69 -5.40 -9.83
C GLU A 148 22.37 -4.02 -9.78
N PHE A 149 23.44 -3.88 -9.00
CA PHE A 149 24.21 -2.62 -8.99
C PHE A 149 24.82 -2.28 -10.36
N SER A 150 25.04 -3.28 -11.22
CA SER A 150 25.45 -3.08 -12.61
C SER A 150 24.40 -2.40 -13.49
N ASP A 151 23.15 -2.28 -13.02
CA ASP A 151 22.06 -1.59 -13.73
C ASP A 151 22.16 -0.07 -13.60
N LEU A 152 22.99 0.45 -12.69
CA LEU A 152 23.19 1.90 -12.43
C LEU A 152 24.00 2.65 -13.51
N ARG A 153 24.11 2.10 -14.73
CA ARG A 153 24.99 2.66 -15.77
C ARG A 153 24.66 4.13 -16.05
N ASN A 154 25.65 5.00 -15.89
CA ASN A 154 25.63 6.43 -16.23
C ASN A 154 24.62 7.31 -15.45
N GLN A 155 24.14 6.87 -14.28
CA GLN A 155 23.17 7.64 -13.50
C GLN A 155 23.83 8.76 -12.69
N THR A 156 23.16 9.92 -12.67
CA THR A 156 23.50 11.06 -11.83
C THR A 156 23.37 10.70 -10.34
N GLY A 157 24.16 11.37 -9.49
CA GLY A 157 24.41 10.99 -8.09
C GLY A 157 23.17 10.64 -7.24
N ALA A 158 23.40 9.88 -6.17
CA ALA A 158 22.34 9.42 -5.28
C ALA A 158 21.90 10.52 -4.31
N PHE A 159 20.59 10.65 -4.09
CA PHE A 159 20.05 11.40 -2.96
C PHE A 159 20.14 10.57 -1.69
N GLU A 160 20.85 11.09 -0.70
CA GLU A 160 21.04 10.41 0.58
C GLU A 160 19.88 10.73 1.55
N LEU A 161 19.00 9.75 1.72
CA LEU A 161 17.86 9.82 2.63
C LEU A 161 18.25 9.28 4.01
N GLN A 162 18.55 10.18 4.94
CA GLN A 162 18.72 9.82 6.34
C GLN A 162 17.37 9.45 6.95
N LYS A 163 17.16 8.16 7.24
CA LYS A 163 15.94 7.70 7.93
C LYS A 163 15.93 8.26 9.35
N GLY A 164 14.77 8.78 9.77
CA GLY A 164 14.56 9.17 11.15
C GLY A 164 14.72 8.02 12.14
N SER A 165 15.08 8.36 13.38
CA SER A 165 15.38 7.37 14.41
C SER A 165 15.07 7.90 15.81
N GLY A 166 15.17 7.01 16.81
CA GLY A 166 14.98 7.34 18.22
C GLY A 166 13.58 7.06 18.76
N ARG A 167 13.39 7.27 20.07
CA ARG A 167 12.17 6.88 20.80
C ARG A 167 10.89 7.60 20.35
N ARG A 168 11.04 8.77 19.72
CA ARG A 168 9.91 9.57 19.21
C ARG A 168 9.57 9.26 17.75
N TRP A 169 10.27 8.30 17.14
CA TRP A 169 10.04 7.92 15.76
C TRP A 169 8.90 6.91 15.68
N THR A 170 7.76 7.33 15.10
CA THR A 170 6.54 6.52 15.03
C THR A 170 6.31 6.02 13.60
N PRO A 171 5.48 4.98 13.39
CA PRO A 171 5.13 4.50 12.05
C PRO A 171 4.55 5.59 11.15
N GLU A 172 3.78 6.52 11.71
CA GLU A 172 3.18 7.64 10.98
C GLU A 172 4.27 8.59 10.48
N ARG A 173 5.26 8.91 11.32
CA ARG A 173 6.42 9.71 10.90
C ARG A 173 7.27 9.01 9.84
N ASP A 174 7.38 7.69 9.93
CA ASP A 174 8.06 6.85 8.93
C ASP A 174 7.38 6.98 7.57
N LEU A 175 6.05 6.94 7.56
CA LEU A 175 5.21 7.03 6.38
C LEU A 175 5.12 8.45 5.81
N ASP A 176 5.04 9.46 6.68
CA ASP A 176 5.08 10.86 6.29
C ASP A 176 6.43 11.20 5.64
N GLN A 177 7.53 10.68 6.19
CA GLN A 177 8.84 10.79 5.56
C GLN A 177 8.85 10.12 4.18
N LEU A 178 8.28 8.91 4.03
CA LEU A 178 8.18 8.27 2.72
C LEU A 178 7.37 9.08 1.71
N LYS A 179 6.23 9.65 2.12
CA LYS A 179 5.40 10.50 1.24
C LYS A 179 6.18 11.71 0.75
N GLN A 180 6.85 12.41 1.68
CA GLN A 180 7.65 13.57 1.35
C GLN A 180 8.72 13.27 0.29
N HIS A 181 9.35 12.08 0.36
CA HIS A 181 10.41 11.68 -0.56
C HIS A 181 9.91 10.97 -1.83
N ASN A 182 8.59 10.82 -1.98
CA ASN A 182 7.94 10.36 -3.21
C ASN A 182 7.51 11.53 -4.11
N GLU A 183 7.66 12.76 -3.62
CA GLU A 183 7.32 14.00 -4.32
C GLU A 183 8.59 14.75 -4.74
N ASP A 184 8.42 15.76 -5.61
CA ASP A 184 9.52 16.62 -6.02
C ASP A 184 9.98 17.51 -4.84
N PRO A 185 11.29 17.81 -4.72
CA PRO A 185 12.35 17.56 -5.70
C PRO A 185 13.02 16.18 -5.59
N TYR A 186 12.66 15.35 -4.60
CA TYR A 186 13.37 14.09 -4.33
C TYR A 186 13.12 13.02 -5.40
N ASN A 187 11.93 13.03 -5.99
CA ASN A 187 11.57 12.10 -7.05
C ASN A 187 12.36 12.30 -8.35
N GLU A 188 13.03 13.45 -8.52
CA GLU A 188 13.91 13.73 -9.66
C GLU A 188 15.18 12.87 -9.66
N PHE A 189 15.69 12.47 -8.49
CA PHE A 189 16.91 11.68 -8.39
C PHE A 189 16.71 10.28 -8.95
N ASP A 190 17.70 9.78 -9.69
CA ASP A 190 17.70 8.41 -10.22
C ASP A 190 17.80 7.40 -9.10
N VAL A 191 18.70 7.65 -8.14
CA VAL A 191 18.92 6.80 -6.98
C VAL A 191 18.54 7.54 -5.71
N ILE A 192 17.68 6.92 -4.90
CA ILE A 192 17.52 7.30 -3.49
C ILE A 192 18.29 6.27 -2.66
N ARG A 193 19.28 6.72 -1.90
CA ARG A 193 20.05 5.88 -0.96
C ARG A 193 19.54 6.12 0.45
N ILE A 194 18.97 5.09 1.06
CA ILE A 194 18.60 5.16 2.46
C ILE A 194 19.87 5.02 3.30
N ILE A 195 20.08 5.96 4.23
CA ILE A 195 21.15 5.93 5.22
C ILE A 195 20.55 5.70 6.61
N GLY A 196 21.25 4.92 7.43
CA GLY A 196 20.86 4.59 8.80
C GLY A 196 20.77 3.08 9.02
N LYS A 197 20.23 2.68 10.18
CA LYS A 197 20.26 1.26 10.61
C LYS A 197 19.20 0.36 9.99
N ASN A 198 18.11 0.91 9.42
CA ASN A 198 16.96 0.12 8.97
C ASN A 198 16.27 0.78 7.76
N PRO A 199 15.73 0.02 6.78
CA PRO A 199 14.78 0.56 5.82
C PRO A 199 13.46 0.97 6.52
N PHE A 200 12.60 1.71 5.81
CA PHE A 200 11.30 2.16 6.31
C PHE A 200 10.36 0.98 6.64
N LEU A 201 9.29 1.24 7.40
CA LEU A 201 8.21 0.30 7.76
C LEU A 201 8.56 -0.70 8.88
N TRP A 202 9.17 -0.19 9.94
CA TRP A 202 9.48 -0.87 11.20
C TRP A 202 8.52 -0.31 12.29
N HIS A 203 7.67 -1.04 13.04
CA HIS A 203 7.76 -2.32 13.76
C HIS A 203 6.47 -3.19 13.74
N ASP A 204 6.68 -4.51 13.84
CA ASP A 204 5.86 -5.66 14.27
C ASP A 204 4.43 -5.93 13.74
N HIS A 205 3.61 -4.97 13.28
CA HIS A 205 2.21 -5.30 12.93
C HIS A 205 1.61 -4.41 11.83
N TRP A 206 2.17 -4.43 10.62
CA TRP A 206 1.35 -4.11 9.45
C TRP A 206 0.76 -5.41 8.90
N PRO A 207 -0.55 -5.66 9.06
CA PRO A 207 -1.18 -6.80 8.42
C PRO A 207 -0.96 -6.74 6.90
N VAL A 208 -0.69 -7.89 6.28
CA VAL A 208 -0.35 -8.02 4.85
C VAL A 208 -1.30 -7.24 3.93
N LYS A 209 -2.58 -7.18 4.33
CA LYS A 209 -3.66 -6.43 3.69
C LYS A 209 -3.40 -4.93 3.53
N ASP A 210 -2.44 -4.36 4.26
CA ASP A 210 -2.19 -2.91 4.29
C ASP A 210 -1.23 -2.46 3.17
N TYR A 211 -0.48 -3.39 2.56
CA TYR A 211 0.49 -3.08 1.50
C TYR A 211 0.35 -3.95 0.23
N ALA A 212 -0.40 -5.06 0.33
CA ALA A 212 -0.65 -5.99 -0.77
C ALA A 212 -1.98 -5.76 -1.50
N LYS A 213 -2.66 -4.62 -1.29
CA LYS A 213 -3.83 -4.27 -2.10
C LYS A 213 -3.37 -3.85 -3.49
N ASP A 214 -4.02 -4.44 -4.47
CA ASP A 214 -3.95 -4.12 -5.90
C ASP A 214 -4.66 -2.78 -6.18
#